data_AF-A0A2G2X3A2-F1
#
_entry.id   AF-A0A2G2X3A2-F1
#
_cell.length_a   1.000
_cell.length_b   1.000
_cell.length_c   1.000
_cell.angle_alpha   90.00
_cell.angle_beta   90.00
_cell.angle_gamma   90.00
#
_symmetry.space_group_name_H-M   'P 1'
#
loop_
_entity.id
_entity.type
_entity.pdbx_description
1 polymer ?
#
loop_
_entity_poly.entity_id
_entity_poly.type
_entity_poly.pdbx_seq_one_letter_code
_entity_poly.pdbx_strand_id
1 'polypeptide(L)'
;MVGHDDQRKRMVTELMRYGGSSGELKVIPIVGMGGIGKTTLAKEVYNDESIRLHFNVHSWSTVSQKRNLKEILLSLLRCAKGENFYRDSEADLADMLQKSLRVKRYLIVLDDMWDSEKWNAVRLFFPSENNGSRILLTTCNTEVACSAGTGSLSWQMDLMGTDESWNLFESIAFSNDVLPSQFKIIRKQIVDKCHWLPLSIAVVARLLKSKDKRLSGILKVKKLCGSLYDYGLFQESILFNNLFHLHQLETLSFEVKVLSPYEYSPLTIPNAKAFRATLKKLKLINTCLSWEDLNIIGELSNLEVLKLKYDACLGDEWHPIEGGFPRLKVLQLYESELKYWKSTNENFPILERLIITSCSELDELPIEFAEINSLRLIVLKWCDPKLEDSAARIQQEQEDLGNKTVDVHIVKKSKYKNYIQE
;
A
#
# COMPACT_ATOMS: atom_id res chain seq x y z
N MET A 1 -17.03 -13.52 -0.88
CA MET A 1 -15.86 -14.12 -0.21
C MET A 1 -15.68 -15.54 -0.74
N VAL A 2 -14.48 -15.99 -1.10
CA VAL A 2 -14.24 -17.39 -1.52
C VAL A 2 -13.63 -18.14 -0.34
N GLY A 3 -14.20 -19.29 0.06
CA GLY A 3 -13.59 -20.23 1.01
C GLY A 3 -13.92 -20.07 2.50
N HIS A 4 -14.70 -19.06 2.91
CA HIS A 4 -14.96 -18.83 4.35
C HIS A 4 -16.46 -18.78 4.72
N ASP A 5 -17.34 -19.32 3.86
CA ASP A 5 -18.80 -19.33 4.14
C ASP A 5 -19.16 -20.08 5.43
N ASP A 6 -18.44 -21.17 5.72
CA ASP A 6 -18.67 -21.94 6.95
C ASP A 6 -18.19 -21.17 8.18
N GLN A 7 -17.09 -20.42 8.09
CA GLN A 7 -16.65 -19.53 9.17
C GLN A 7 -17.66 -18.40 9.39
N ARG A 8 -18.18 -17.78 8.32
CA ARG A 8 -19.25 -16.76 8.41
C ARG A 8 -20.47 -17.32 9.14
N LYS A 9 -21.00 -18.46 8.69
CA LYS A 9 -22.20 -19.10 9.29
C LYS A 9 -22.01 -19.41 10.76
N ARG A 10 -20.86 -19.98 11.15
CA ARG A 10 -20.59 -20.29 12.56
C ARG A 10 -20.48 -19.03 13.41
N MET A 11 -19.87 -17.96 12.90
CA MET A 11 -19.76 -16.69 13.62
C MET A 11 -21.13 -16.00 13.78
N VAL A 12 -21.98 -16.02 12.75
CA VAL A 12 -23.38 -15.54 12.84
C VAL A 12 -24.12 -16.29 13.94
N THR A 13 -24.05 -17.63 13.93
CA THR A 13 -24.67 -18.45 14.97
C THR A 13 -24.18 -18.07 16.36
N GLU A 14 -22.87 -17.93 16.57
CA GLU A 14 -22.30 -17.59 17.89
C GLU A 14 -22.74 -16.19 18.36
N LEU A 15 -22.76 -15.19 17.48
CA LEU A 15 -23.25 -13.85 17.81
C LEU A 15 -24.71 -13.84 18.24
N MET A 16 -25.53 -14.71 17.64
CA MET A 16 -26.96 -14.82 17.92
C MET A 16 -27.33 -15.65 19.13
N ARG A 17 -26.38 -16.36 19.77
CA ARG A 17 -26.69 -17.19 20.93
C ARG A 17 -27.19 -16.33 22.08
N TYR A 18 -28.40 -16.62 22.56
CA TYR A 18 -28.96 -16.03 23.76
C TYR A 18 -28.23 -16.56 25.01
N GLY A 19 -27.66 -15.65 25.81
CA GLY A 19 -27.21 -15.86 27.20
C GLY A 19 -26.25 -17.03 27.49
N GLY A 20 -25.01 -16.72 27.89
CA GLY A 20 -24.21 -17.58 28.78
C GLY A 20 -24.34 -17.09 30.22
N SER A 21 -24.15 -17.96 31.20
CA SER A 21 -24.52 -17.78 32.61
C SER A 21 -23.92 -16.58 33.40
N SER A 22 -23.10 -15.70 32.81
CA SER A 22 -22.27 -14.74 33.57
C SER A 22 -22.70 -13.26 33.52
N GLY A 23 -23.70 -12.86 32.72
CA GLY A 23 -24.20 -11.48 32.70
C GLY A 23 -23.25 -10.41 32.14
N GLU A 24 -22.02 -10.78 31.75
CA GLU A 24 -21.02 -9.89 31.17
C GLU A 24 -21.24 -9.65 29.67
N LEU A 25 -20.85 -8.46 29.21
CA LEU A 25 -20.81 -8.10 27.79
C LEU A 25 -19.82 -9.01 27.06
N LYS A 26 -20.32 -9.80 26.12
CA LYS A 26 -19.48 -10.71 25.32
C LYS A 26 -18.74 -9.97 24.22
N VAL A 27 -17.42 -10.14 24.23
CA VAL A 27 -16.49 -9.63 23.24
C VAL A 27 -15.87 -10.82 22.50
N ILE A 28 -15.90 -10.78 21.18
CA ILE A 28 -15.40 -11.83 20.31
C ILE A 28 -14.29 -11.24 19.42
N PRO A 29 -13.02 -11.48 19.76
CA PRO A 29 -11.89 -11.09 18.91
C PRO A 29 -11.78 -12.02 17.70
N ILE A 30 -11.72 -11.46 16.49
CA ILE A 30 -11.24 -12.12 15.27
C ILE A 30 -9.75 -11.85 15.16
N VAL A 31 -8.95 -12.91 15.22
CA VAL A 31 -7.50 -12.85 15.33
C VAL A 31 -6.86 -13.49 14.11
N GLY A 32 -5.78 -12.89 13.60
CA GLY A 32 -5.06 -13.46 12.47
C GLY A 32 -4.07 -12.48 11.86
N MET A 33 -3.21 -12.97 10.97
CA MET A 33 -2.16 -12.17 10.32
C MET A 33 -2.74 -11.01 9.47
N GLY A 34 -1.89 -10.03 9.14
CA GLY A 34 -2.24 -8.96 8.20
C GLY A 34 -2.64 -9.54 6.84
N GLY A 35 -3.67 -8.95 6.18
CA GLY A 35 -4.12 -9.40 4.86
C GLY A 35 -4.87 -10.74 4.82
N ILE A 36 -5.13 -11.38 5.97
CA ILE A 36 -5.85 -12.67 6.04
C ILE A 36 -7.38 -12.55 5.84
N GLY A 37 -7.92 -11.32 5.84
CA GLY A 37 -9.35 -11.10 5.58
C GLY A 37 -10.25 -10.92 6.82
N LYS A 38 -9.70 -10.59 8.00
CA LYS A 38 -10.48 -10.33 9.23
C LYS A 38 -11.58 -9.28 9.05
N THR A 39 -11.21 -8.13 8.51
CA THR A 39 -12.13 -7.04 8.20
C THR A 39 -13.19 -7.46 7.19
N THR A 40 -12.84 -8.29 6.21
CA THR A 40 -13.78 -8.83 5.23
C THR A 40 -14.80 -9.75 5.90
N LEU A 41 -14.36 -10.68 6.74
CA LEU A 41 -15.25 -11.57 7.49
C LEU A 41 -16.17 -10.79 8.44
N ALA A 42 -15.62 -9.80 9.15
CA ALA A 42 -16.40 -8.93 10.02
C ALA A 42 -17.45 -8.12 9.25
N LYS A 43 -17.11 -7.58 8.07
CA LYS A 43 -18.07 -6.87 7.19
C LYS A 43 -19.19 -7.77 6.69
N GLU A 44 -18.87 -8.99 6.28
CA GLU A 44 -19.86 -9.97 5.81
C GLU A 44 -20.86 -10.31 6.93
N VAL A 45 -20.37 -10.57 8.15
CA VAL A 45 -21.25 -10.86 9.30
C VAL A 45 -22.03 -9.63 9.74
N TYR A 46 -21.42 -8.45 9.76
CA TYR A 46 -22.10 -7.19 10.09
C TYR A 46 -23.25 -6.88 9.13
N ASN A 47 -23.12 -7.26 7.86
CA ASN A 47 -24.12 -7.03 6.83
C ASN A 47 -25.12 -8.19 6.65
N ASP A 48 -24.94 -9.31 7.37
CA ASP A 48 -25.86 -10.45 7.33
C ASP A 48 -27.26 -10.03 7.77
N GLU A 49 -28.27 -10.40 6.99
CA GLU A 49 -29.66 -10.00 7.24
C GLU A 49 -30.15 -10.48 8.61
N SER A 50 -29.77 -11.69 9.00
CA SER A 50 -30.13 -12.26 10.29
C SER A 50 -29.54 -11.40 11.42
N ILE A 51 -28.27 -10.99 11.29
CA ILE A 51 -27.59 -10.11 12.26
C ILE A 51 -28.27 -8.74 12.31
N ARG A 52 -28.66 -8.19 11.17
CA ARG A 52 -29.40 -6.92 11.10
C ARG A 52 -30.75 -6.98 11.79
N LEU A 53 -31.44 -8.11 11.75
CA LEU A 53 -32.72 -8.30 12.43
C LEU A 53 -32.56 -8.60 13.93
N HIS A 54 -31.45 -9.20 14.33
CA HIS A 54 -31.24 -9.65 15.71
C HIS A 54 -30.80 -8.53 16.67
N PHE A 55 -30.01 -7.56 16.19
CA PHE A 55 -29.55 -6.43 17.00
C PHE A 55 -30.35 -5.16 16.63
N ASN A 56 -30.70 -4.34 17.62
CA ASN A 56 -31.43 -3.09 17.40
C ASN A 56 -30.51 -1.93 16.99
N VAL A 57 -29.22 -2.02 17.34
CA VAL A 57 -28.21 -1.01 17.00
C VAL A 57 -27.00 -1.71 16.44
N HIS A 58 -26.50 -1.21 15.31
CA HIS A 58 -25.27 -1.66 14.68
C HIS A 58 -24.35 -0.48 14.54
N SER A 59 -23.11 -0.66 14.96
CA SER A 59 -22.11 0.38 14.83
C SER A 59 -20.76 -0.19 14.47
N TRP A 60 -20.02 0.54 13.65
CA TRP A 60 -18.71 0.13 13.14
C TRP A 60 -17.74 1.28 13.30
N SER A 61 -16.57 1.00 13.86
CA SER A 61 -15.45 1.94 13.87
C SER A 61 -14.15 1.24 13.55
N THR A 62 -13.41 1.82 12.61
CA THR A 62 -11.99 1.48 12.41
C THR A 62 -11.18 2.28 13.42
N VAL A 63 -10.45 1.60 14.29
CA VAL A 63 -9.68 2.21 15.37
C VAL A 63 -8.35 2.72 14.82
N SER A 64 -7.49 1.85 14.27
CA SER A 64 -6.14 2.19 13.79
C SER A 64 -5.25 2.86 14.85
N GLN A 65 -3.93 2.91 14.61
CA GLN A 65 -2.99 3.47 15.60
C GLN A 65 -3.13 5.00 15.77
N LYS A 66 -3.47 5.72 14.70
CA LYS A 66 -3.47 7.19 14.67
C LYS A 66 -4.71 7.84 15.28
N ARG A 67 -5.84 7.13 15.36
CA ARG A 67 -7.07 7.72 15.89
C ARG A 67 -7.07 7.81 17.41
N ASN A 68 -7.61 8.92 17.88
CA ASN A 68 -7.89 9.17 19.30
C ASN A 68 -9.29 8.67 19.69
N LEU A 69 -9.59 8.66 20.99
CA LEU A 69 -10.86 8.18 21.53
C LEU A 69 -12.05 8.98 20.99
N LYS A 70 -11.92 10.30 20.88
CA LYS A 70 -12.93 11.18 20.30
C LYS A 70 -13.36 10.74 18.89
N GLU A 71 -12.43 10.45 18.00
CA GLU A 71 -12.71 10.02 16.63
C GLU A 71 -13.44 8.67 16.57
N ILE A 72 -13.10 7.74 17.49
CA ILE A 72 -13.77 6.45 17.62
C ILE A 72 -15.21 6.64 18.11
N LEU A 73 -15.44 7.50 19.10
CA LEU A 73 -16.78 7.81 19.60
C LEU A 73 -17.64 8.46 18.52
N LEU A 74 -17.08 9.41 17.76
CA LEU A 74 -17.78 10.09 16.67
C LEU A 74 -18.19 9.11 15.56
N SER A 75 -17.30 8.21 15.14
CA SER A 75 -17.64 7.20 14.13
C SER A 75 -18.72 6.23 14.61
N LEU A 76 -18.64 5.80 15.88
CA LEU A 76 -19.64 4.90 16.46
C LEU A 76 -21.01 5.57 16.58
N LEU A 77 -21.06 6.83 17.02
CA LEU A 77 -22.29 7.61 17.14
C LEU A 77 -22.93 7.88 15.78
N ARG A 78 -22.12 8.22 14.77
CA ARG A 78 -22.61 8.42 13.41
C ARG A 78 -23.31 7.18 12.87
N CYS A 79 -22.76 5.98 13.10
CA CYS A 79 -23.42 4.74 12.70
C CYS A 79 -24.68 4.43 13.54
N ALA A 80 -24.66 4.71 14.84
CA ALA A 80 -25.77 4.39 15.73
C ALA A 80 -26.98 5.35 15.61
N LYS A 81 -26.75 6.63 15.28
CA LYS A 81 -27.79 7.68 15.25
C LYS A 81 -28.00 8.35 13.89
N GLY A 82 -27.03 8.29 12.97
CA GLY A 82 -27.15 8.90 11.63
C GLY A 82 -26.95 10.43 11.58
N GLU A 83 -26.46 11.06 12.65
CA GLU A 83 -26.23 12.51 12.72
C GLU A 83 -24.73 12.84 12.80
N ASN A 84 -24.36 14.05 12.32
CA ASN A 84 -23.00 14.57 12.43
C ASN A 84 -22.87 15.46 13.68
N PHE A 85 -21.98 15.07 14.59
CA PHE A 85 -21.71 15.77 15.84
C PHE A 85 -20.39 16.54 15.72
N TYR A 86 -20.40 17.86 15.90
CA TYR A 86 -19.24 18.72 15.62
C TYR A 86 -18.65 19.45 16.84
N ARG A 87 -19.22 19.33 18.06
CA ARG A 87 -18.85 20.23 19.18
C ARG A 87 -18.83 19.65 20.60
N ASP A 88 -18.84 18.33 20.76
CA ASP A 88 -18.97 17.71 22.09
C ASP A 88 -17.61 17.25 22.68
N SER A 89 -17.50 17.27 24.01
CA SER A 89 -16.36 16.70 24.75
C SER A 89 -16.37 15.17 24.67
N GLU A 90 -15.24 14.50 24.96
CA GLU A 90 -15.21 13.03 24.98
C GLU A 90 -16.22 12.44 25.96
N ALA A 91 -16.42 13.09 27.11
CA ALA A 91 -17.40 12.68 28.12
C ALA A 91 -18.84 12.80 27.60
N ASP A 92 -19.16 13.89 26.91
CA ASP A 92 -20.49 14.10 26.31
C ASP A 92 -20.76 13.07 25.20
N LEU A 93 -19.79 12.83 24.33
CA LEU A 93 -19.89 11.82 23.28
C LEU A 93 -20.06 10.41 23.87
N ALA A 94 -19.32 10.09 24.93
CA ALA A 94 -19.44 8.82 25.63
C ALA A 94 -20.83 8.67 26.28
N ASP A 95 -21.35 9.70 26.95
CA ASP A 95 -22.69 9.69 27.53
C ASP A 95 -23.78 9.54 26.46
N MET A 96 -23.66 10.27 25.34
CA MET A 96 -24.57 10.14 24.21
C MET A 96 -24.55 8.73 23.61
N LEU A 97 -23.37 8.13 23.47
CA LEU A 97 -23.22 6.77 22.96
C LEU A 97 -23.86 5.78 23.93
N GLN A 98 -23.55 5.86 25.22
CA GLN A 98 -24.17 5.02 26.24
C GLN A 98 -25.69 5.12 26.23
N LYS A 99 -26.25 6.33 26.23
CA LYS A 99 -27.70 6.56 26.14
C LYS A 99 -28.33 5.95 24.89
N SER A 100 -27.61 5.92 23.77
CA SER A 100 -28.08 5.32 22.53
C SER A 100 -28.11 3.78 22.55
N LEU A 101 -27.23 3.18 23.37
CA LEU A 101 -27.03 1.74 23.48
C LEU A 101 -27.83 1.09 24.63
N ARG A 102 -28.13 1.84 25.70
CA ARG A 102 -28.90 1.33 26.85
C ARG A 102 -30.26 0.78 26.41
N VAL A 103 -30.70 -0.27 27.10
CA VAL A 103 -31.97 -1.01 26.90
C VAL A 103 -32.06 -1.74 25.54
N LYS A 104 -31.16 -1.44 24.59
CA LYS A 104 -31.15 -2.02 23.24
C LYS A 104 -30.09 -3.10 23.11
N ARG A 105 -30.39 -4.12 22.32
CA ARG A 105 -29.39 -5.10 21.92
C ARG A 105 -28.52 -4.50 20.82
N TYR A 106 -27.22 -4.38 21.04
CA TYR A 106 -26.31 -3.76 20.08
C TYR A 106 -25.22 -4.72 19.62
N LEU A 107 -24.79 -4.55 18.37
CA LEU A 107 -23.57 -5.11 17.82
C LEU A 107 -22.62 -3.96 17.48
N ILE A 108 -21.47 -3.94 18.14
CA ILE A 108 -20.41 -2.96 17.84
C ILE A 108 -19.23 -3.69 17.24
N VAL A 109 -18.76 -3.24 16.08
CA VAL A 109 -17.54 -3.73 15.46
C VAL A 109 -16.42 -2.71 15.63
N LEU A 110 -15.34 -3.15 16.28
CA LEU A 110 -14.09 -2.39 16.40
C LEU A 110 -13.05 -3.05 15.49
N ASP A 111 -12.84 -2.42 14.34
CA ASP A 111 -11.95 -2.94 13.32
C ASP A 111 -10.53 -2.41 13.51
N ASP A 112 -9.57 -3.31 13.40
CA ASP A 112 -8.13 -3.07 13.43
C ASP A 112 -7.66 -2.46 14.76
N MET A 113 -7.85 -3.21 15.85
CA MET A 113 -7.40 -2.85 17.20
C MET A 113 -5.96 -3.34 17.44
N TRP A 114 -5.04 -2.42 17.76
CA TRP A 114 -3.61 -2.71 17.94
C TRP A 114 -3.15 -2.67 19.39
N ASP A 115 -3.90 -1.98 20.25
CA ASP A 115 -3.47 -1.53 21.57
C ASP A 115 -4.49 -1.93 22.65
N SER A 116 -4.03 -2.64 23.67
CA SER A 116 -4.84 -3.13 24.78
C SER A 116 -5.24 -1.99 25.74
N GLU A 117 -4.45 -0.94 25.87
CA GLU A 117 -4.78 0.23 26.68
C GLU A 117 -5.92 1.03 26.04
N LYS A 118 -5.85 1.25 24.72
CA LYS A 118 -6.96 1.86 23.97
C LYS A 118 -8.23 1.03 24.07
N TRP A 119 -8.13 -0.30 23.96
CA TRP A 119 -9.27 -1.17 24.19
C TRP A 119 -9.85 -1.00 25.61
N ASN A 120 -8.99 -0.97 26.64
CA ASN A 120 -9.42 -0.78 28.02
C ASN A 120 -10.12 0.56 28.26
N ALA A 121 -9.76 1.61 27.53
CA ALA A 121 -10.45 2.89 27.57
C ALA A 121 -11.80 2.83 26.80
N VAL A 122 -11.79 2.32 25.57
CA VAL A 122 -12.98 2.25 24.70
C VAL A 122 -14.08 1.37 25.29
N ARG A 123 -13.73 0.25 25.93
CA ARG A 123 -14.73 -0.68 26.49
C ARG A 123 -15.60 -0.05 27.58
N LEU A 124 -15.13 1.00 28.25
CA LEU A 124 -15.86 1.70 29.31
C LEU A 124 -17.09 2.43 28.79
N PHE A 125 -17.17 2.66 27.47
CA PHE A 125 -18.29 3.36 26.85
C PHE A 125 -19.48 2.44 26.53
N PHE A 126 -19.36 1.13 26.76
CA PHE A 126 -20.38 0.16 26.36
C PHE A 126 -21.14 -0.40 27.57
N PRO A 127 -22.48 -0.21 27.65
CA PRO A 127 -23.27 -0.65 28.78
C PRO A 127 -23.48 -2.18 28.77
N SER A 128 -23.13 -2.86 29.87
CA SER A 128 -23.38 -4.29 30.04
C SER A 128 -24.68 -4.54 30.81
N GLU A 129 -25.80 -4.68 30.09
CA GLU A 129 -27.13 -4.89 30.68
C GLU A 129 -27.67 -6.32 30.49
N ASN A 130 -26.80 -7.28 30.16
CA ASN A 130 -27.17 -8.68 29.88
C ASN A 130 -28.32 -8.85 28.86
N ASN A 131 -28.45 -7.89 27.93
CA ASN A 131 -29.52 -7.82 26.94
C ASN A 131 -29.18 -8.56 25.63
N GLY A 132 -28.08 -9.30 25.61
CA GLY A 132 -27.57 -10.02 24.45
C GLY A 132 -26.64 -9.19 23.55
N SER A 133 -26.23 -7.99 23.95
CA SER A 133 -25.27 -7.19 23.19
C SER A 133 -23.92 -7.88 22.99
N ARG A 134 -23.27 -7.57 21.87
CA ARG A 134 -22.00 -8.17 21.44
C ARG A 134 -21.04 -7.10 20.95
N ILE A 135 -19.75 -7.33 21.20
CA ILE A 135 -18.66 -6.59 20.55
C ILE A 135 -17.90 -7.58 19.68
N LEU A 136 -17.72 -7.24 18.41
CA LEU A 136 -16.83 -7.94 17.50
C LEU A 136 -15.57 -7.08 17.34
N LEU A 137 -14.40 -7.65 17.58
CA LEU A 137 -13.14 -6.92 17.53
C LEU A 137 -12.20 -7.59 16.54
N THR A 138 -11.63 -6.88 15.57
CA THR A 138 -10.61 -7.48 14.68
C THR A 138 -9.22 -7.03 15.13
N THR A 139 -8.26 -7.96 15.19
CA THR A 139 -6.89 -7.64 15.60
C THR A 139 -5.87 -8.61 15.01
N CYS A 140 -4.63 -8.15 14.79
CA CYS A 140 -3.48 -9.00 14.54
C CYS A 140 -2.61 -9.23 15.79
N ASN A 141 -2.96 -8.61 16.92
CA ASN A 141 -2.22 -8.70 18.17
C ASN A 141 -2.91 -9.71 19.11
N THR A 142 -2.19 -10.79 19.44
CA THR A 142 -2.69 -11.83 20.35
C THR A 142 -2.93 -11.34 21.77
N GLU A 143 -2.15 -10.35 22.25
CA GLU A 143 -2.33 -9.77 23.58
C GLU A 143 -3.63 -8.98 23.67
N VAL A 144 -3.94 -8.19 22.63
CA VAL A 144 -5.22 -7.48 22.52
C VAL A 144 -6.36 -8.48 22.55
N ALA A 145 -6.27 -9.55 21.76
CA ALA A 145 -7.29 -10.60 21.74
C ALA A 145 -7.49 -11.25 23.11
N CYS A 146 -6.41 -11.60 23.82
CA CYS A 146 -6.49 -12.17 25.16
C CYS A 146 -7.06 -11.18 26.19
N SER A 147 -6.74 -9.89 26.07
CA SER A 147 -7.25 -8.85 26.98
C SER A 147 -8.73 -8.51 26.73
N ALA A 148 -9.18 -8.65 25.48
CA ALA A 148 -10.52 -8.28 25.06
C ALA A 148 -11.52 -9.43 25.13
N GLY A 149 -11.09 -10.66 24.82
CA GLY A 149 -11.96 -11.82 24.75
C GLY A 149 -12.66 -12.13 26.08
N THR A 150 -13.96 -12.38 26.01
CA THR A 150 -14.72 -12.85 27.18
C THR A 150 -14.57 -14.37 27.30
N GLY A 151 -13.88 -14.84 28.34
CA GLY A 151 -13.57 -16.27 28.52
C GLY A 151 -12.56 -16.78 27.48
N SER A 152 -12.75 -18.01 26.98
CA SER A 152 -11.91 -18.60 25.93
C SER A 152 -12.39 -18.28 24.50
N LEU A 153 -13.25 -17.28 24.33
CA LEU A 153 -13.81 -16.91 23.03
C LEU A 153 -12.81 -16.05 22.25
N SER A 154 -12.06 -16.67 21.35
CA SER A 154 -11.36 -16.00 20.26
C SER A 154 -11.59 -16.74 18.95
N TRP A 155 -11.74 -15.99 17.87
CA TRP A 155 -11.94 -16.51 16.52
C TRP A 155 -10.64 -16.41 15.74
N GLN A 156 -9.87 -17.49 15.73
CA GLN A 156 -8.65 -17.55 14.95
C GLN A 156 -9.00 -17.73 13.46
N MET A 157 -8.51 -16.82 12.62
CA MET A 157 -8.53 -17.00 11.18
C MET A 157 -7.37 -17.87 10.75
N ASP A 158 -7.69 -18.94 10.04
CA ASP A 158 -6.73 -19.82 9.41
C ASP A 158 -6.32 -19.29 8.03
N LEU A 159 -5.15 -19.72 7.57
CA LEU A 159 -4.72 -19.53 6.19
C LEU A 159 -5.66 -20.28 5.24
N MET A 160 -5.83 -19.77 4.02
CA MET A 160 -6.71 -20.41 3.04
C MET A 160 -6.18 -21.80 2.67
N GLY A 161 -7.08 -22.74 2.38
CA GLY A 161 -6.68 -24.00 1.77
C GLY A 161 -6.06 -23.78 0.37
N THR A 162 -5.30 -24.75 -0.14
CA THR A 162 -4.72 -24.67 -1.49
C THR A 162 -5.80 -24.48 -2.57
N ASP A 163 -6.97 -25.08 -2.37
CA ASP A 163 -8.07 -25.03 -3.31
C ASP A 163 -8.82 -23.70 -3.25
N GLU A 164 -9.09 -23.20 -2.04
CA GLU A 164 -9.70 -21.89 -1.84
C GLU A 164 -8.81 -20.77 -2.37
N SER A 165 -7.51 -20.87 -2.09
CA SER A 165 -6.49 -19.95 -2.59
C SER A 165 -6.47 -19.89 -4.11
N TRP A 166 -6.56 -21.06 -4.75
CA TRP A 166 -6.58 -21.14 -6.21
C TRP A 166 -7.90 -20.64 -6.80
N ASN A 167 -9.04 -20.96 -6.18
CA ASN A 167 -10.34 -20.46 -6.61
C ASN A 167 -10.40 -18.92 -6.54
N LEU A 168 -9.84 -18.33 -5.47
CA LEU A 168 -9.70 -16.88 -5.36
C LEU A 168 -8.83 -16.32 -6.49
N PHE A 169 -7.67 -16.93 -6.72
CA PHE A 169 -6.79 -16.55 -7.82
C PHE A 169 -7.49 -16.59 -9.18
N GLU A 170 -8.17 -17.68 -9.50
CA GLU A 170 -8.87 -17.88 -10.77
C GLU A 170 -9.99 -16.87 -10.98
N SER A 171 -10.81 -16.65 -9.94
CA SER A 171 -11.92 -15.69 -9.98
C SER A 171 -11.44 -14.27 -10.31
N ILE A 172 -10.25 -13.90 -9.84
CA ILE A 172 -9.68 -12.57 -10.05
C ILE A 172 -8.94 -12.51 -11.40
N ALA A 173 -8.03 -13.45 -11.66
CA ALA A 173 -7.12 -13.44 -12.80
C ALA A 173 -7.84 -13.71 -14.13
N PHE A 174 -8.86 -14.58 -14.13
CA PHE A 174 -9.50 -15.07 -15.35
C PHE A 174 -11.00 -14.79 -15.42
N SER A 175 -11.59 -14.14 -14.41
CA SER A 175 -13.04 -13.84 -14.38
C SER A 175 -13.92 -15.07 -14.65
N ASN A 176 -13.47 -16.27 -14.25
CA ASN A 176 -14.09 -17.57 -14.52
C ASN A 176 -14.04 -18.08 -15.98
N ASP A 177 -13.18 -17.53 -16.84
CA ASP A 177 -12.89 -18.12 -18.16
C ASP A 177 -12.16 -19.46 -18.04
N VAL A 178 -12.33 -20.33 -19.05
CA VAL A 178 -11.71 -21.66 -19.08
C VAL A 178 -10.19 -21.55 -19.09
N LEU A 179 -9.57 -22.07 -18.04
CA LEU A 179 -8.14 -22.00 -17.80
C LEU A 179 -7.34 -22.91 -18.76
N PRO A 180 -6.28 -22.41 -19.43
CA PRO A 180 -5.35 -23.27 -20.14
C PRO A 180 -4.65 -24.26 -19.19
N SER A 181 -4.61 -25.54 -19.54
CA SER A 181 -4.12 -26.65 -18.69
C SER A 181 -2.70 -26.45 -18.12
N GLN A 182 -1.86 -25.69 -18.82
CA GLN A 182 -0.51 -25.28 -18.37
C GLN A 182 -0.49 -24.52 -17.04
N PHE A 183 -1.58 -23.84 -16.65
CA PHE A 183 -1.67 -23.13 -15.37
C PHE A 183 -1.98 -24.04 -14.18
N LYS A 184 -2.55 -25.23 -14.40
CA LYS A 184 -2.77 -26.23 -13.33
C LYS A 184 -1.45 -26.70 -12.70
N ILE A 185 -0.36 -26.75 -13.49
CA ILE A 185 0.99 -27.12 -13.02
C ILE A 185 1.59 -26.01 -12.14
N ILE A 186 1.23 -24.76 -12.42
CA ILE A 186 1.73 -23.54 -11.77
C ILE A 186 0.91 -23.21 -10.51
N ARG A 187 -0.34 -23.72 -10.40
CA ARG A 187 -1.24 -23.56 -9.23
C ARG A 187 -0.53 -23.68 -7.89
N LYS A 188 0.11 -24.82 -7.66
CA LYS A 188 0.77 -25.11 -6.39
C LYS A 188 1.90 -24.10 -6.12
N GLN A 189 2.67 -23.76 -7.13
CA GLN A 189 3.78 -22.81 -6.99
C GLN A 189 3.32 -21.36 -6.72
N ILE A 190 2.19 -20.92 -7.29
CA ILE A 190 1.63 -19.58 -7.02
C ILE A 190 1.06 -19.53 -5.60
N VAL A 191 0.24 -20.51 -5.25
CA VAL A 191 -0.43 -20.56 -3.95
C VAL A 191 0.59 -20.71 -2.81
N ASP A 192 1.57 -21.61 -2.96
CA ASP A 192 2.66 -21.81 -1.99
C ASP A 192 3.47 -20.52 -1.81
N LYS A 193 3.79 -19.80 -2.91
CA LYS A 193 4.54 -18.54 -2.85
C LYS A 193 3.75 -17.37 -2.29
N CYS A 194 2.42 -17.40 -2.40
CA CYS A 194 1.55 -16.41 -1.77
C CYS A 194 1.27 -16.74 -0.30
N HIS A 195 1.85 -17.82 0.23
CA HIS A 195 1.64 -18.31 1.59
C HIS A 195 0.16 -18.42 1.95
N TRP A 196 -0.69 -18.76 0.97
CA TRP A 196 -2.14 -18.91 1.16
C TRP A 196 -2.85 -17.67 1.73
N LEU A 197 -2.23 -16.48 1.61
CA LEU A 197 -2.84 -15.23 2.06
C LEU A 197 -3.76 -14.67 0.96
N PRO A 198 -5.06 -14.44 1.24
CA PRO A 198 -6.02 -13.97 0.25
C PRO A 198 -5.56 -12.71 -0.49
N LEU A 199 -4.93 -11.79 0.23
CA LEU A 199 -4.49 -10.53 -0.35
C LEU A 199 -3.27 -10.69 -1.28
N SER A 200 -2.29 -11.50 -0.88
CA SER A 200 -1.13 -11.82 -1.72
C SER A 200 -1.57 -12.51 -3.02
N ILE A 201 -2.51 -13.44 -2.89
CA ILE A 201 -3.14 -14.12 -4.03
C ILE A 201 -3.84 -13.12 -4.95
N ALA A 202 -4.65 -12.22 -4.39
CA ALA A 202 -5.39 -11.22 -5.15
C ALA A 202 -4.45 -10.27 -5.92
N VAL A 203 -3.33 -9.86 -5.32
CA VAL A 203 -2.31 -9.04 -5.97
C VAL A 203 -1.71 -9.78 -7.16
N VAL A 204 -1.22 -11.01 -6.97
CA VAL A 204 -0.63 -11.80 -8.07
C VAL A 204 -1.66 -12.06 -9.16
N ALA A 205 -2.91 -12.37 -8.80
CA ALA A 205 -3.99 -12.60 -9.75
C ALA A 205 -4.31 -11.36 -10.59
N ARG A 206 -4.45 -10.17 -9.98
CA ARG A 206 -4.71 -8.91 -10.69
C ARG A 206 -3.56 -8.52 -11.62
N LEU A 207 -2.32 -8.72 -11.17
CA LEU A 207 -1.14 -8.50 -12.01
C LEU A 207 -1.19 -9.35 -13.28
N LEU A 208 -1.71 -10.58 -13.18
CA LEU A 208 -1.84 -11.48 -14.32
C LEU A 208 -3.02 -11.17 -15.23
N LYS A 209 -4.16 -10.71 -14.67
CA LYS A 209 -5.32 -10.24 -15.45
C LYS A 209 -4.96 -9.13 -16.44
N SER A 210 -4.01 -8.26 -16.09
CA SER A 210 -3.62 -7.09 -16.90
C SER A 210 -2.84 -7.42 -18.18
N LYS A 211 -2.47 -8.68 -18.42
CA LYS A 211 -1.73 -9.10 -19.62
C LYS A 211 -2.60 -9.88 -20.59
N ASP A 212 -2.89 -9.26 -21.71
CA ASP A 212 -3.50 -9.91 -22.87
C ASP A 212 -2.60 -11.04 -23.40
N LYS A 213 -3.26 -12.10 -23.89
CA LYS A 213 -2.78 -13.42 -24.34
C LYS A 213 -1.28 -13.53 -24.71
N ARG A 214 -0.42 -13.98 -23.77
CA ARG A 214 0.82 -14.78 -24.00
C ARG A 214 1.58 -14.95 -22.69
N LEU A 215 1.33 -16.05 -21.98
CA LEU A 215 1.94 -16.30 -20.67
C LEU A 215 2.53 -17.72 -20.53
N SER A 216 3.49 -18.04 -21.40
CA SER A 216 4.43 -19.14 -21.17
C SER A 216 5.71 -18.58 -20.53
N GLY A 217 5.76 -18.44 -19.19
CA GLY A 217 7.01 -18.02 -18.51
C GLY A 217 6.94 -17.47 -17.08
N ILE A 218 5.86 -17.67 -16.32
CA ILE A 218 5.63 -16.94 -15.06
C ILE A 218 6.39 -17.43 -13.82
N LEU A 219 7.22 -18.47 -13.85
CA LEU A 219 7.93 -18.91 -12.62
C LEU A 219 9.47 -18.87 -12.70
N LYS A 220 9.98 -17.91 -13.47
CA LYS A 220 11.33 -17.31 -13.36
C LYS A 220 11.23 -15.77 -13.50
N VAL A 221 10.46 -15.11 -12.65
CA VAL A 221 10.14 -13.68 -12.82
C VAL A 221 11.32 -12.80 -12.40
N LYS A 222 12.33 -12.68 -13.28
CA LYS A 222 13.36 -11.63 -13.19
C LYS A 222 12.77 -10.24 -13.45
N LYS A 223 11.57 -10.15 -14.05
CA LYS A 223 10.93 -8.90 -14.50
C LYS A 223 9.45 -8.88 -14.13
N LEU A 224 9.05 -8.05 -13.17
CA LEU A 224 7.65 -7.83 -12.81
C LEU A 224 7.16 -6.49 -13.39
N CYS A 225 5.98 -6.50 -14.04
CA CYS A 225 5.31 -5.29 -14.51
C CYS A 225 3.87 -5.30 -14.01
N GLY A 226 3.41 -4.24 -13.34
CA GLY A 226 2.04 -4.11 -12.85
C GLY A 226 1.40 -2.77 -13.25
N SER A 227 0.09 -2.80 -13.53
CA SER A 227 -0.75 -1.61 -13.67
C SER A 227 -1.94 -1.69 -12.72
N LEU A 228 -2.11 -0.73 -11.80
CA LEU A 228 -3.28 -0.66 -10.92
C LEU A 228 -4.26 0.42 -11.39
N TYR A 229 -5.56 0.10 -11.31
CA TYR A 229 -6.67 1.01 -11.61
C TYR A 229 -7.39 1.51 -10.34
N ASP A 230 -6.90 1.13 -9.16
CA ASP A 230 -7.52 1.42 -7.87
C ASP A 230 -6.42 1.88 -6.88
N TYR A 231 -6.47 3.16 -6.52
CA TYR A 231 -5.51 3.82 -5.64
C TYR A 231 -5.60 3.33 -4.19
N GLY A 232 -6.79 2.87 -3.76
CA GLY A 232 -7.01 2.39 -2.39
C GLY A 232 -6.21 1.13 -2.08
N LEU A 233 -6.07 0.22 -3.05
CA LEU A 233 -5.23 -0.98 -2.93
C LEU A 233 -3.71 -0.69 -2.92
N PHE A 234 -3.31 0.50 -3.40
CA PHE A 234 -1.90 0.92 -3.42
C PHE A 234 -1.51 1.70 -2.15
N GLN A 235 -2.42 2.53 -1.61
CA GLN A 235 -2.25 3.23 -0.33
C GLN A 235 -2.16 2.28 0.88
N GLU A 236 -2.80 1.13 0.83
CA GLU A 236 -2.65 0.08 1.86
C GLU A 236 -1.29 -0.66 1.79
N SER A 237 -0.28 -0.12 1.08
CA SER A 237 1.15 -0.45 1.12
C SER A 237 1.55 -1.95 1.04
N ILE A 238 0.66 -2.83 0.58
CA ILE A 238 0.91 -4.29 0.60
C ILE A 238 1.72 -4.76 -0.62
N LEU A 239 1.78 -3.97 -1.69
CA LEU A 239 2.61 -4.31 -2.86
C LEU A 239 4.09 -4.43 -2.50
N PHE A 240 4.67 -3.41 -1.86
CA PHE A 240 6.08 -3.43 -1.46
C PHE A 240 6.35 -4.41 -0.31
N ASN A 241 5.40 -4.56 0.62
CA ASN A 241 5.51 -5.57 1.70
C ASN A 241 5.55 -7.01 1.15
N ASN A 242 4.83 -7.29 0.06
CA ASN A 242 4.80 -8.62 -0.55
C ASN A 242 5.98 -8.91 -1.50
N LEU A 243 6.72 -7.89 -1.96
CA LEU A 243 7.94 -8.08 -2.75
C LEU A 243 9.06 -8.76 -1.94
N PHE A 244 8.99 -8.70 -0.60
CA PHE A 244 9.89 -9.40 0.31
C PHE A 244 10.04 -10.90 -0.02
N HIS A 245 8.99 -11.52 -0.56
CA HIS A 245 8.95 -12.96 -0.86
C HIS A 245 9.47 -13.32 -2.26
N LEU A 246 9.86 -12.34 -3.10
CA LEU A 246 10.33 -12.56 -4.48
C LEU A 246 11.87 -12.55 -4.58
N HIS A 247 12.53 -13.56 -4.03
CA HIS A 247 14.00 -13.66 -3.89
C HIS A 247 14.84 -13.72 -5.20
N GLN A 248 14.23 -13.62 -6.38
CA GLN A 248 14.91 -13.64 -7.69
C GLN A 248 14.56 -12.43 -8.57
N LEU A 249 13.92 -11.41 -8.01
CA LEU A 249 13.41 -10.27 -8.77
C LEU A 249 14.54 -9.28 -9.09
N GLU A 250 15.01 -9.28 -10.35
CA GLU A 250 16.06 -8.36 -10.81
C GLU A 250 15.52 -7.06 -11.39
N THR A 251 14.26 -7.02 -11.82
CA THR A 251 13.65 -5.86 -12.48
C THR A 251 12.19 -5.72 -12.06
N LEU A 252 11.83 -4.53 -11.63
CA LEU A 252 10.47 -4.15 -11.28
C LEU A 252 10.09 -2.92 -12.09
N SER A 253 8.95 -2.99 -12.78
CA SER A 253 8.30 -1.85 -13.41
C SER A 253 6.90 -1.74 -12.83
N PHE A 254 6.52 -0.55 -12.42
CA PHE A 254 5.21 -0.34 -11.81
C PHE A 254 4.59 0.94 -12.34
N GLU A 255 3.30 0.86 -12.66
CA GLU A 255 2.51 1.95 -13.21
C GLU A 255 1.18 2.03 -12.48
N VAL A 256 0.79 3.22 -12.04
CA VAL A 256 -0.59 3.45 -11.57
C VAL A 256 -1.34 4.21 -12.65
N LYS A 257 -2.49 3.68 -13.06
CA LYS A 257 -3.38 4.35 -14.00
C LYS A 257 -4.47 5.04 -13.19
N VAL A 258 -4.24 6.30 -12.85
CA VAL A 258 -5.17 7.13 -12.09
C VAL A 258 -6.10 7.86 -13.05
N LEU A 259 -7.40 7.95 -12.72
CA LEU A 259 -8.37 8.79 -13.44
C LEU A 259 -8.33 10.27 -12.98
N SER A 260 -7.71 10.56 -11.83
CA SER A 260 -7.52 11.92 -11.29
C SER A 260 -6.35 11.98 -10.25
N PRO A 261 -5.20 12.60 -10.56
CA PRO A 261 -4.03 12.63 -9.67
C PRO A 261 -4.15 13.55 -8.44
N TYR A 262 -5.18 14.39 -8.34
CA TYR A 262 -5.23 15.50 -7.37
C TYR A 262 -5.94 15.23 -6.03
N GLU A 263 -6.39 14.00 -5.75
CA GLU A 263 -7.16 13.69 -4.52
C GLU A 263 -6.46 12.75 -3.52
N TYR A 264 -5.19 12.38 -3.75
CA TYR A 264 -4.54 11.34 -2.94
C TYR A 264 -3.27 11.83 -2.25
N SER A 265 -3.11 11.46 -0.97
CA SER A 265 -1.89 11.69 -0.22
C SER A 265 -0.72 10.83 -0.76
N PRO A 266 0.53 11.36 -0.71
CA PRO A 266 1.72 10.62 -1.13
C PRO A 266 1.85 9.28 -0.41
N LEU A 267 2.33 8.28 -1.12
CA LEU A 267 2.54 6.94 -0.58
C LEU A 267 3.81 6.88 0.25
N THR A 268 3.72 6.20 1.40
CA THR A 268 4.87 5.90 2.26
C THR A 268 5.38 4.48 2.01
N ILE A 269 6.70 4.32 1.82
CA ILE A 269 7.32 2.98 1.70
C ILE A 269 7.63 2.47 3.12
N PRO A 270 7.09 1.32 3.57
CA PRO A 270 7.15 0.94 4.98
C PRO A 270 8.54 0.52 5.49
N ASN A 271 9.48 0.06 4.63
CA ASN A 271 10.89 -0.20 5.01
C ASN A 271 11.78 -0.59 3.80
N ALA A 272 13.04 -0.14 3.75
CA ALA A 272 14.02 -0.56 2.73
C ALA A 272 14.35 -2.06 2.82
N LYS A 273 14.28 -2.64 4.02
CA LYS A 273 14.47 -4.08 4.27
C LYS A 273 13.44 -4.96 3.55
N ALA A 274 12.34 -4.40 3.04
CA ALA A 274 11.37 -5.12 2.23
C ALA A 274 11.94 -5.56 0.87
N PHE A 275 12.98 -4.89 0.38
CA PHE A 275 13.65 -5.22 -0.88
C PHE A 275 14.99 -5.91 -0.60
N ARG A 276 14.99 -7.22 -0.47
CA ARG A 276 16.26 -7.96 -0.33
C ARG A 276 17.07 -7.92 -1.63
N ALA A 277 18.26 -7.32 -1.56
CA ALA A 277 19.53 -7.54 -2.29
C ALA A 277 19.57 -8.08 -3.74
N THR A 278 18.50 -8.12 -4.51
CA THR A 278 18.49 -8.72 -5.87
C THR A 278 17.98 -7.79 -6.96
N LEU A 279 17.26 -6.72 -6.59
CA LEU A 279 16.69 -5.78 -7.53
C LEU A 279 17.78 -4.93 -8.18
N LYS A 280 17.90 -5.04 -9.50
CA LYS A 280 18.87 -4.29 -10.32
C LYS A 280 18.23 -3.16 -11.11
N LYS A 281 16.94 -3.26 -11.44
CA LYS A 281 16.25 -2.26 -12.27
C LYS A 281 14.90 -1.92 -11.68
N LEU A 282 14.64 -0.64 -11.47
CA LEU A 282 13.36 -0.14 -11.00
C LEU A 282 12.83 0.91 -11.97
N LYS A 283 11.57 0.76 -12.37
CA LYS A 283 10.82 1.75 -13.13
C LYS A 283 9.51 2.05 -12.42
N LEU A 284 9.27 3.31 -12.11
CA LEU A 284 8.04 3.78 -11.47
C LEU A 284 7.36 4.80 -12.39
N ILE A 285 6.03 4.74 -12.47
CA ILE A 285 5.20 5.57 -13.32
C ILE A 285 3.93 5.92 -12.54
N ASN A 286 3.63 7.21 -12.36
CA ASN A 286 2.43 7.69 -11.66
C ASN A 286 2.23 7.09 -10.25
N THR A 287 3.31 6.71 -9.57
CA THR A 287 3.21 6.08 -8.25
C THR A 287 2.91 7.05 -7.12
N CYS A 288 3.11 8.34 -7.34
CA CYS A 288 2.99 9.43 -6.37
C CYS A 288 3.67 9.11 -5.02
N LEU A 289 4.87 8.53 -5.07
CA LEU A 289 5.73 8.43 -3.89
C LEU A 289 6.15 9.84 -3.47
N SER A 290 6.41 10.11 -2.20
CA SER A 290 7.17 11.33 -1.89
C SER A 290 8.64 11.16 -2.29
N TRP A 291 9.36 12.26 -2.53
CA TRP A 291 10.82 12.21 -2.70
C TRP A 291 11.54 11.67 -1.46
N GLU A 292 10.98 11.91 -0.26
CA GLU A 292 11.50 11.36 0.99
C GLU A 292 11.39 9.83 1.02
N ASP A 293 10.28 9.27 0.54
CA ASP A 293 10.08 7.82 0.44
C ASP A 293 11.02 7.16 -0.57
N LEU A 294 11.44 7.90 -1.60
CA LEU A 294 12.43 7.39 -2.55
C LEU A 294 13.79 7.14 -1.88
N ASN A 295 14.10 7.78 -0.76
CA ASN A 295 15.35 7.52 -0.02
C ASN A 295 15.43 6.08 0.50
N ILE A 296 14.29 5.46 0.74
CA ILE A 296 14.18 4.05 1.12
C ILE A 296 14.63 3.13 -0.04
N ILE A 297 14.40 3.56 -1.28
CA ILE A 297 14.93 2.91 -2.49
C ILE A 297 16.42 3.24 -2.68
N GLY A 298 16.87 4.38 -2.16
CA GLY A 298 18.28 4.77 -2.09
C GLY A 298 19.15 3.77 -1.33
N GLU A 299 18.61 3.12 -0.30
CA GLU A 299 19.35 2.11 0.48
C GLU A 299 19.61 0.79 -0.28
N LEU A 300 19.07 0.62 -1.50
CA LEU A 300 19.21 -0.62 -2.28
C LEU A 300 20.62 -0.80 -2.83
N SER A 301 21.38 -1.71 -2.21
CA SER A 301 22.79 -1.96 -2.52
C SER A 301 23.08 -2.55 -3.90
N ASN A 302 22.07 -3.01 -4.65
CA ASN A 302 22.23 -3.65 -5.97
C ASN A 302 21.48 -2.96 -7.11
N LEU A 303 20.83 -1.82 -6.87
CA LEU A 303 20.07 -1.12 -7.88
C LEU A 303 21.01 -0.46 -8.90
N GLU A 304 20.98 -0.94 -10.15
CA GLU A 304 21.82 -0.45 -11.24
C GLU A 304 21.09 0.56 -12.14
N VAL A 305 19.75 0.48 -12.24
CA VAL A 305 18.92 1.33 -13.12
C VAL A 305 17.68 1.81 -12.38
N LEU A 306 17.47 3.13 -12.36
CA LEU A 306 16.26 3.76 -11.83
C LEU A 306 15.62 4.64 -12.90
N LYS A 307 14.31 4.46 -13.10
CA LYS A 307 13.51 5.23 -14.06
C LYS A 307 12.25 5.75 -13.38
N LEU A 308 12.12 7.06 -13.30
CA LEU A 308 10.96 7.74 -12.75
C LEU A 308 10.26 8.49 -13.89
N LYS A 309 8.95 8.33 -14.01
CA LYS A 309 8.15 8.91 -15.10
C LYS A 309 6.86 9.53 -14.60
N TYR A 310 6.53 10.71 -15.12
CA TYR A 310 5.33 11.47 -14.76
C TYR A 310 5.30 11.68 -13.23
N ASP A 311 4.14 11.48 -12.60
CA ASP A 311 3.94 11.57 -11.14
C ASP A 311 4.53 10.36 -10.40
N ALA A 312 5.70 9.85 -10.79
CA ALA A 312 6.36 8.75 -10.08
C ALA A 312 6.71 9.17 -8.64
N CYS A 313 7.24 10.39 -8.50
CA CYS A 313 7.55 11.02 -7.23
C CYS A 313 6.93 12.42 -7.20
N LEU A 314 6.33 12.79 -6.07
CA LEU A 314 5.73 14.09 -5.78
C LEU A 314 6.61 14.90 -4.85
N GLY A 315 6.53 16.22 -5.03
CA GLY A 315 7.24 17.24 -4.25
C GLY A 315 8.25 18.00 -5.11
N ASP A 316 8.57 19.20 -4.65
CA ASP A 316 9.39 20.15 -5.39
C ASP A 316 10.89 19.97 -5.10
N GLU A 317 11.25 19.29 -4.01
CA GLU A 317 12.64 19.10 -3.57
C GLU A 317 13.01 17.63 -3.41
N TRP A 318 14.19 17.25 -3.91
CA TRP A 318 14.76 15.93 -3.68
C TRP A 318 16.11 16.03 -2.98
N HIS A 319 16.18 15.42 -1.79
CA HIS A 319 17.36 15.26 -0.96
C HIS A 319 17.66 13.77 -0.81
N PRO A 320 18.54 13.19 -1.65
CA PRO A 320 18.93 11.80 -1.52
C PRO A 320 19.61 11.52 -0.17
N ILE A 321 19.34 10.35 0.42
CA ILE A 321 19.99 9.92 1.66
C ILE A 321 21.52 9.83 1.48
N GLU A 322 22.27 10.22 2.52
CA GLU A 322 23.72 10.11 2.59
C GLU A 322 24.17 8.68 2.23
N GLY A 323 25.14 8.56 1.31
CA GLY A 323 25.60 7.26 0.79
C GLY A 323 24.53 6.44 0.03
N GLY A 324 23.42 7.06 -0.36
CA GLY A 324 22.36 6.44 -1.15
C GLY A 324 22.83 5.96 -2.52
N PHE A 325 22.01 5.10 -3.16
CA PHE A 325 22.17 4.60 -4.52
C PHE A 325 23.60 4.12 -4.88
N PRO A 326 24.25 3.28 -4.05
CA PRO A 326 25.68 2.99 -4.14
C PRO A 326 26.09 2.24 -5.41
N ARG A 327 25.14 1.62 -6.13
CA ARG A 327 25.38 0.89 -7.39
C ARG A 327 24.65 1.44 -8.60
N LEU A 328 24.04 2.62 -8.49
CA LEU A 328 23.21 3.15 -9.55
C LEU A 328 24.06 3.65 -10.72
N LYS A 329 23.86 3.08 -11.91
CA LYS A 329 24.58 3.42 -13.13
C LYS A 329 23.76 4.28 -14.09
N VAL A 330 22.44 4.13 -14.06
CA VAL A 330 21.53 4.86 -14.96
C VAL A 330 20.37 5.43 -14.17
N LEU A 331 20.22 6.75 -14.23
CA LEU A 331 19.09 7.48 -13.69
C LEU A 331 18.32 8.17 -14.83
N GLN A 332 17.02 7.91 -14.90
CA GLN A 332 16.13 8.54 -15.87
C GLN A 332 14.98 9.25 -15.17
N LEU A 333 14.82 10.55 -15.45
CA LEU A 333 13.66 11.35 -15.10
C LEU A 333 12.90 11.73 -16.38
N TYR A 334 11.58 11.58 -16.37
CA TYR A 334 10.72 11.90 -17.51
C TYR A 334 9.46 12.61 -17.00
N GLU A 335 9.19 13.84 -17.46
CA GLU A 335 8.02 14.63 -17.06
C GLU A 335 7.83 14.69 -15.53
N SER A 336 8.88 15.06 -14.81
CA SER A 336 8.89 15.18 -13.35
C SER A 336 8.65 16.64 -12.94
N GLU A 337 7.89 16.86 -11.85
CA GLU A 337 7.62 18.20 -11.26
C GLU A 337 8.74 18.71 -10.33
N LEU A 338 9.80 17.91 -10.12
CA LEU A 338 10.97 18.28 -9.31
C LEU A 338 11.57 19.63 -9.74
N LYS A 339 11.71 20.56 -8.79
CA LYS A 339 12.31 21.89 -8.98
C LYS A 339 13.74 21.97 -8.49
N TYR A 340 14.00 21.44 -7.30
CA TYR A 340 15.27 21.55 -6.60
C TYR A 340 15.86 20.17 -6.32
N TRP A 341 16.97 19.86 -6.98
CA TRP A 341 17.70 18.62 -6.74
C TRP A 341 18.96 18.92 -5.93
N LYS A 342 18.97 18.52 -4.65
CA LYS A 342 20.12 18.74 -3.75
C LYS A 342 20.83 17.41 -3.52
N SER A 343 21.90 17.16 -4.27
CA SER A 343 22.69 15.92 -4.18
C SER A 343 24.15 16.24 -3.86
N THR A 344 24.80 15.36 -3.11
CA THR A 344 26.25 15.33 -2.94
C THR A 344 26.88 14.31 -3.87
N ASN A 345 28.22 14.35 -3.98
CA ASN A 345 29.03 13.38 -4.71
C ASN A 345 28.91 11.94 -4.14
N GLU A 346 28.54 11.78 -2.87
CA GLU A 346 28.37 10.48 -2.21
C GLU A 346 27.06 9.78 -2.55
N ASN A 347 26.04 10.51 -3.03
CA ASN A 347 24.72 9.92 -3.30
C ASN A 347 24.67 9.08 -4.60
N PHE A 348 25.62 9.24 -5.53
CA PHE A 348 25.59 8.54 -6.82
C PHE A 348 27.02 8.16 -7.31
N PRO A 349 27.80 7.41 -6.51
CA PRO A 349 29.25 7.31 -6.68
C PRO A 349 29.68 6.63 -8.00
N ILE A 350 28.81 5.79 -8.58
CA ILE A 350 29.10 5.04 -9.83
C ILE A 350 28.15 5.37 -10.99
N LEU A 351 27.50 6.54 -10.96
CA LEU A 351 26.55 6.93 -12.01
C LEU A 351 27.24 7.13 -13.35
N GLU A 352 26.82 6.36 -14.36
CA GLU A 352 27.40 6.43 -15.71
C GLU A 352 26.58 7.31 -16.66
N ARG A 353 25.25 7.33 -16.48
CA ARG A 353 24.30 7.99 -17.40
C ARG A 353 23.15 8.67 -16.68
N LEU A 354 22.98 9.95 -16.96
CA LEU A 354 21.85 10.76 -16.53
C LEU A 354 20.98 11.12 -17.74
N ILE A 355 19.68 10.82 -17.67
CA ILE A 355 18.73 11.10 -18.75
C ILE A 355 17.56 11.90 -18.18
N ILE A 356 17.41 13.14 -18.63
CA ILE A 356 16.31 14.03 -18.23
C ILE A 356 15.51 14.35 -19.48
N THR A 357 14.19 14.17 -19.41
CA THR A 357 13.30 14.38 -20.55
C THR A 357 12.06 15.12 -20.09
N SER A 358 11.79 16.29 -20.69
CA SER A 358 10.59 17.08 -20.41
C SER A 358 10.39 17.44 -18.93
N CYS A 359 11.46 17.63 -18.16
CA CYS A 359 11.38 18.19 -16.81
C CYS A 359 11.58 19.72 -16.90
N SER A 360 10.49 20.46 -17.05
CA SER A 360 10.53 21.92 -17.27
C SER A 360 10.74 22.73 -15.99
N GLU A 361 10.37 22.16 -14.84
CA GLU A 361 10.41 22.84 -13.54
C GLU A 361 11.78 22.74 -12.85
N LEU A 362 12.64 21.81 -13.29
CA LEU A 362 13.94 21.57 -12.69
C LEU A 362 14.90 22.73 -13.03
N ASP A 363 15.34 23.46 -12.00
CA ASP A 363 16.08 24.71 -12.19
C ASP A 363 17.54 24.45 -12.59
N GLU A 364 18.24 23.56 -11.87
CA GLU A 364 19.63 23.19 -12.16
C GLU A 364 19.97 21.74 -11.79
N LEU A 365 21.11 21.26 -12.28
CA LEU A 365 21.70 19.98 -11.90
C LEU A 365 22.72 20.20 -10.77
N PRO A 366 22.84 19.28 -9.79
CA PRO A 366 23.86 19.36 -8.74
C PRO A 366 25.26 19.49 -9.34
N ILE A 367 26.02 20.52 -8.95
CA ILE A 367 27.37 20.76 -9.46
C ILE A 367 28.33 19.65 -9.02
N GLU A 368 28.04 19.01 -7.89
CA GLU A 368 28.73 17.86 -7.32
C GLU A 368 28.80 16.66 -8.28
N PHE A 369 27.96 16.63 -9.32
CA PHE A 369 28.07 15.61 -10.38
C PHE A 369 29.37 15.73 -11.18
N ALA A 370 30.05 16.88 -11.14
CA ALA A 370 31.38 17.03 -11.71
C ALA A 370 32.41 16.13 -11.01
N GLU A 371 32.23 15.82 -9.74
CA GLU A 371 33.12 14.96 -8.97
C GLU A 371 32.89 13.46 -9.22
N ILE A 372 31.83 13.10 -9.97
CA ILE A 372 31.50 11.71 -10.28
C ILE A 372 32.32 11.23 -11.49
N ASN A 373 33.49 10.66 -11.24
CA ASN A 373 34.43 10.18 -12.26
C ASN A 373 33.88 9.12 -13.22
N SER A 374 32.79 8.46 -12.83
CA SER A 374 32.13 7.43 -13.63
C SER A 374 31.11 7.98 -14.62
N LEU A 375 30.73 9.27 -14.50
CA LEU A 375 29.71 9.91 -15.30
C LEU A 375 30.22 10.17 -16.72
N ARG A 376 29.58 9.53 -17.70
CA ARG A 376 30.01 9.56 -19.11
C ARG A 376 29.04 10.28 -20.02
N LEU A 377 27.77 10.34 -19.64
CA LEU A 377 26.72 10.84 -20.52
C LEU A 377 25.62 11.56 -19.73
N ILE A 378 25.38 12.81 -20.09
CA ILE A 378 24.17 13.57 -19.72
C ILE A 378 23.33 13.75 -20.98
N VAL A 379 22.07 13.32 -20.94
CA VAL A 379 21.12 13.52 -22.04
C VAL A 379 19.97 14.40 -21.56
N LEU A 380 19.82 15.57 -22.17
CA LEU A 380 18.72 16.50 -21.94
C LEU A 380 17.81 16.51 -23.17
N LYS A 381 16.53 16.19 -22.99
CA LYS A 381 15.55 16.18 -24.09
C LYS A 381 14.36 17.05 -23.74
N TRP A 382 14.08 18.03 -24.58
CA TRP A 382 12.93 18.93 -24.40
C TRP A 382 12.92 19.61 -23.02
N CYS A 383 14.11 19.96 -22.50
CA CYS A 383 14.33 20.63 -21.22
C CYS A 383 14.50 22.14 -21.41
N ASP A 384 14.44 22.91 -20.31
CA ASP A 384 14.71 24.34 -20.30
C ASP A 384 16.21 24.63 -20.58
N PRO A 385 16.56 25.69 -21.32
CA PRO A 385 17.95 26.11 -21.55
C PRO A 385 18.80 26.25 -20.28
N LYS A 386 18.21 26.59 -19.13
CA LYS A 386 18.93 26.63 -17.84
C LYS A 386 19.62 25.30 -17.49
N LEU A 387 18.98 24.17 -17.82
CA LEU A 387 19.58 22.86 -17.62
C LEU A 387 20.70 22.57 -18.62
N GLU A 388 20.63 23.15 -19.82
CA GLU A 388 21.73 23.09 -20.80
C GLU A 388 22.96 23.81 -20.23
N ASP A 389 22.78 25.02 -19.68
CA ASP A 389 23.83 25.80 -19.03
C ASP A 389 24.41 25.06 -17.81
N SER A 390 23.54 24.46 -16.98
CA SER A 390 23.99 23.69 -15.82
C SER A 390 24.79 22.46 -16.21
N ALA A 391 24.42 21.75 -17.28
CA ALA A 391 25.18 20.61 -17.77
C ALA A 391 26.54 21.04 -18.38
N ALA A 392 26.60 22.19 -19.03
CA ALA A 392 27.85 22.76 -19.53
C ALA A 392 28.81 23.14 -18.38
N ARG A 393 28.29 23.69 -17.27
CA ARG A 393 29.09 23.96 -16.06
C ARG A 393 29.71 22.69 -15.48
N ILE A 394 28.93 21.60 -15.38
CA ILE A 394 29.42 20.30 -14.91
C ILE A 394 30.51 19.76 -15.84
N GLN A 395 30.34 19.93 -17.15
CA GLN A 395 31.32 19.51 -18.15
C GLN A 395 32.67 20.25 -17.98
N GLN A 396 32.62 21.59 -17.79
CA GLN A 396 33.81 22.40 -17.56
C GLN A 396 34.52 22.04 -16.25
N GLU A 397 33.77 21.88 -15.17
CA GLU A 397 34.32 21.54 -13.85
C GLU A 397 35.01 20.16 -13.87
N GLN A 398 34.50 19.19 -14.65
CA GLN A 398 35.19 17.91 -14.85
C GLN A 398 36.55 18.07 -15.56
N GLU A 399 36.63 18.94 -16.55
CA GLU A 399 37.89 19.23 -17.25
C GLU A 399 38.90 19.88 -16.30
N ASP A 400 38.44 20.82 -15.48
CA ASP A 400 39.27 21.54 -14.51
C ASP A 400 39.79 20.61 -13.40
N LEU A 401 38.99 19.62 -12.99
CA LEU A 401 39.39 18.55 -12.05
C LEU A 401 40.30 17.47 -12.67
N GLY A 402 40.55 17.52 -13.98
CA GLY A 402 41.34 16.51 -14.69
C GLY A 402 40.62 15.17 -14.89
N ASN A 403 39.28 15.17 -14.75
CA ASN A 403 38.45 14.02 -15.00
C ASN A 403 38.23 13.81 -16.50
N LYS A 404 37.76 12.62 -16.88
CA LYS A 404 37.32 12.39 -18.26
C LYS A 404 36.01 13.16 -18.48
N THR A 405 36.04 14.12 -19.41
CA THR A 405 34.88 14.96 -19.76
C THR A 405 33.64 14.13 -20.06
N VAL A 406 32.52 14.48 -19.42
CA VAL A 406 31.19 13.94 -19.69
C VAL A 406 30.69 14.40 -21.06
N ASP A 407 30.07 13.49 -21.83
CA ASP A 407 29.40 13.83 -23.07
C ASP A 407 28.01 14.42 -22.76
N VAL A 408 27.74 15.66 -23.19
CA VAL A 408 26.42 16.30 -23.03
C VAL A 408 25.66 16.25 -24.36
N HIS A 409 24.51 15.58 -24.38
CA HIS A 409 23.64 15.46 -25.54
C HIS A 409 22.33 16.20 -25.33
N ILE A 410 22.09 17.26 -26.11
CA ILE A 410 20.90 18.10 -26.03
C ILE A 410 19.99 17.82 -27.23
N VAL A 411 18.72 17.50 -26.96
CA VAL A 411 17.68 17.30 -27.98
C VAL A 411 16.58 18.34 -27.80
N LYS A 412 16.53 19.32 -28.71
CA LYS A 412 15.53 20.40 -28.66
C LYS A 412 14.19 19.96 -29.25
N LYS A 413 13.10 20.59 -28.77
CA LYS A 413 11.75 20.35 -29.31
C LYS A 413 11.73 20.97 -30.71
N SER A 414 11.55 20.17 -31.76
CA SER A 414 11.48 20.70 -33.12
C SER A 414 10.24 21.60 -33.22
N LYS A 415 10.41 22.81 -33.74
CA LYS A 415 9.32 23.72 -34.09
C LYS A 415 8.56 23.15 -35.31
N TYR A 416 7.75 22.12 -35.14
CA TYR A 416 6.73 21.76 -36.12
C TYR A 416 5.34 21.89 -35.50
N LYS A 417 4.63 22.87 -36.06
CA LYS A 417 3.29 23.34 -35.77
C LYS A 417 2.22 22.26 -35.96
N ASN A 418 1.18 22.36 -35.13
CA ASN A 418 -0.25 22.28 -35.47
C ASN A 418 -0.56 21.94 -36.93
N TYR A 419 -1.26 20.81 -37.15
CA TYR A 419 -2.24 20.46 -38.19
C TYR A 419 -2.53 18.96 -37.91
N ILE A 420 -3.68 18.49 -37.41
CA ILE A 420 -5.09 18.62 -37.83
C ILE A 420 -5.96 18.20 -36.61
N GLN A 421 -6.64 19.12 -35.93
CA GLN A 421 -8.13 19.19 -35.78
C GLN A 421 -8.97 18.20 -36.61
N GLU A 422 -9.58 17.21 -35.97
CA GLU A 422 -11.00 17.16 -35.56
C GLU A 422 -11.26 16.00 -34.61
#